data_AF-I0TAQ3-F1
#
_entry.id   AF-I0TAQ3-F1
#
_cell.length_a   1.000
_cell.length_b   1.000
_cell.length_c   1.000
_cell.angle_alpha   90.00
_cell.angle_beta   90.00
_cell.angle_gamma   90.00
#
_symmetry.space_group_name_H-M   'P 1'
#
loop_
_entity.id
_entity.type
_entity.pdbx_description
1 polymer ?
#
loop_
_entity_poly.entity_id
_entity_poly.type
_entity_poly.pdbx_seq_one_letter_code
_entity_poly.pdbx_strand_id
1 'polypeptide(L)'
;MEKERTEGRAKQSKNERIEQFLKEHYAFRFNTVKSRTEFREQDSNTSFRPLTKYDINSMRRLVDGTLGIYTPADNIRAILESDFCNKVNPIREYLLNLPKPKGEDKSEIIRLANCVVVRNPDKWQHYFVKWLVAVVANAMDDLQCRNHTCLVLTGEQGKFKTTFLDLLCPEELKSYLFTGKIDPQGKDVQTLIAEYLFINIDDQLKALNKRDENELKNLITTPRVKYRRPYDTYIEEYPHLASFMASVNGNDFLTDPTGSRRFLPFEVEHIDIDAAKEIDINKVYSEVVELWRVDYHYWFNEEEIAELHQESEGFQVQTVEYEMLLKGMEKPAATEESYMTTSEILNYLRGYTTLNLSERRMGEALKKAGFLRKSKRIGGNPMYVYHIRKIVPNPFIQSYNTNY
;
A
#
# COMPACT_ATOMS: atom_id res chain seq x y z
N MET A 1 26.35 -35.93 68.84
CA MET A 1 25.22 -36.17 67.92
C MET A 1 24.77 -34.82 67.39
N GLU A 2 25.46 -34.32 66.37
CA GLU A 2 24.98 -33.21 65.54
C GLU A 2 24.63 -33.82 64.19
N LYS A 3 23.34 -33.78 63.84
CA LYS A 3 22.88 -34.13 62.50
C LYS A 3 23.18 -32.95 61.61
N GLU A 4 24.19 -33.07 60.76
CA GLU A 4 24.34 -32.22 59.58
C GLU A 4 23.05 -32.29 58.75
N ARG A 5 22.32 -31.18 58.71
CA ARG A 5 21.28 -30.95 57.71
C ARG A 5 21.97 -30.74 56.37
N THR A 6 22.04 -31.80 55.57
CA THR A 6 22.33 -31.69 54.15
C THR A 6 21.14 -30.97 53.50
N GLU A 7 21.35 -29.71 53.09
CA GLU A 7 20.39 -28.97 52.27
C GLU A 7 20.19 -29.73 50.95
N GLY A 8 19.03 -30.39 50.82
CA GLY A 8 18.66 -31.11 49.63
C GLY A 8 18.45 -30.13 48.46
N ARG A 9 19.42 -30.08 47.54
CA ARG A 9 19.28 -29.41 46.24
C ARG A 9 18.03 -29.99 45.55
N ALA A 10 16.98 -29.18 45.40
CA ALA A 10 15.73 -29.62 44.79
C ALA A 10 16.01 -30.25 43.42
N LYS A 11 15.48 -31.45 43.20
CA LYS A 11 15.73 -32.23 41.98
C LYS A 11 15.03 -31.54 40.81
N GLN A 12 15.82 -30.98 39.88
CA GLN A 12 15.31 -30.25 38.71
C GLN A 12 14.30 -31.10 37.93
N SER A 13 13.16 -30.50 37.58
CA SER A 13 12.07 -31.19 36.87
C SER A 13 12.48 -31.58 35.44
N LYS A 14 11.74 -32.50 34.82
CA LYS A 14 12.00 -32.85 33.40
C LYS A 14 11.85 -31.63 32.49
N ASN A 15 10.84 -30.79 32.70
CA ASN A 15 10.62 -29.60 31.87
C ASN A 15 11.69 -28.54 32.10
N GLU A 16 12.12 -28.31 33.34
CA GLU A 16 13.23 -27.38 33.63
C GLU A 16 14.52 -27.80 32.92
N ARG A 17 14.80 -29.10 32.82
CA ARG A 17 15.95 -29.63 32.07
C ARG A 17 15.79 -29.46 30.55
N ILE A 18 14.58 -29.66 30.02
CA ILE A 18 14.28 -29.43 28.60
C ILE A 18 14.42 -27.95 28.26
N GLU A 19 13.84 -27.06 29.07
CA GLU A 19 13.94 -25.62 28.92
C GLU A 19 15.39 -25.13 28.95
N GLN A 20 16.20 -25.64 29.88
CA GLN A 20 17.61 -25.34 29.95
C GLN A 20 18.34 -25.77 28.67
N PHE A 21 18.12 -27.00 28.20
CA PHE A 21 18.69 -27.47 26.93
C PHE A 21 18.28 -26.59 25.76
N LEU A 22 16.99 -26.24 25.67
CA LEU A 22 16.49 -25.37 24.60
C LEU A 22 17.17 -23.99 24.62
N LYS A 23 17.38 -23.39 25.79
CA LYS A 23 18.08 -22.10 25.96
C LYS A 23 19.58 -22.17 25.64
N GLU A 24 20.22 -23.30 25.94
CA GLU A 24 21.65 -23.51 25.65
C GLU A 24 21.91 -23.67 24.15
N HIS A 25 20.95 -24.22 23.40
CA HIS A 25 21.10 -24.52 21.98
C HIS A 25 20.46 -23.49 21.05
N TYR A 26 19.43 -22.77 21.49
CA TYR A 26 18.65 -21.88 20.64
C TYR A 26 18.24 -20.59 21.34
N ALA A 27 18.16 -19.53 20.54
CA ALA A 27 17.46 -18.31 20.92
C ALA A 27 16.04 -18.35 20.36
N PHE A 28 15.03 -18.17 21.22
CA PHE A 28 13.62 -18.13 20.85
C PHE A 28 13.01 -16.76 21.11
N ARG A 29 12.01 -16.41 20.29
CA ARG A 29 11.10 -15.30 20.53
C ARG A 29 9.70 -15.64 20.02
N PHE A 30 8.68 -15.05 20.63
CA PHE A 30 7.32 -15.14 20.13
C PHE A 30 6.99 -13.88 19.31
N ASN A 31 6.81 -14.05 18.01
CA ASN A 31 6.44 -12.97 17.11
C ASN A 31 4.97 -12.58 17.33
N THR A 32 4.72 -11.39 17.88
CA THR A 32 3.37 -10.90 18.19
C THR A 32 2.59 -10.43 16.97
N VAL A 33 3.25 -10.15 15.85
CA VAL A 33 2.60 -9.76 14.59
C VAL A 33 1.97 -10.99 13.95
N LYS A 34 2.77 -12.05 13.76
CA LYS A 34 2.35 -13.30 13.10
C LYS A 34 1.91 -14.40 14.06
N SER A 35 1.80 -14.10 15.37
CA SER A 35 1.46 -15.02 16.46
C SER A 35 2.11 -16.40 16.32
N ARG A 36 3.43 -16.42 16.19
CA ARG A 36 4.19 -17.66 16.01
C ARG A 36 5.55 -17.58 16.67
N THR A 37 6.05 -18.71 17.15
CA THR A 37 7.42 -18.80 17.66
C THR A 37 8.41 -18.75 16.51
N GLU A 38 9.47 -17.97 16.70
CA GLU A 38 10.62 -17.89 15.82
C GLU A 38 11.87 -18.26 16.61
N PHE A 39 12.86 -18.81 15.92
CA PHE A 39 14.10 -19.24 16.55
C PHE A 39 15.30 -19.08 15.62
N ARG A 40 16.48 -19.18 16.22
CA ARG A 40 17.77 -19.34 15.58
C ARG A 40 18.68 -20.17 16.49
N GLU A 41 19.77 -20.69 15.96
CA GLU A 41 20.83 -21.29 16.78
C GLU A 41 21.36 -20.26 17.79
N GLN A 42 21.72 -20.73 18.98
CA GLN A 42 22.33 -19.88 20.00
C GLN A 42 23.64 -19.29 19.48
N ASP A 43 23.90 -18.03 19.83
CA ASP A 43 25.09 -17.26 19.43
C ASP A 43 25.30 -17.11 17.91
N SER A 44 24.31 -17.48 17.10
CA SER A 44 24.33 -17.24 15.66
C SER A 44 23.93 -15.79 15.33
N ASN A 45 24.60 -15.22 14.34
CA ASN A 45 24.20 -13.93 13.75
C ASN A 45 23.13 -14.07 12.66
N THR A 46 22.56 -15.26 12.46
CA THR A 46 21.46 -15.45 11.51
C THR A 46 20.16 -14.82 12.01
N SER A 47 19.33 -14.37 11.07
CA SER A 47 17.98 -13.90 11.37
C SER A 47 17.11 -15.00 11.98
N PHE A 48 16.21 -14.60 12.86
CA PHE A 48 15.17 -15.49 13.38
C PHE A 48 14.30 -16.00 12.24
N ARG A 49 14.02 -17.31 12.24
CA ARG A 49 13.12 -17.96 11.28
C ARG A 49 11.93 -18.60 11.98
N PRO A 50 10.78 -18.76 11.28
CA PRO A 50 9.61 -19.40 11.86
C PRO A 50 9.90 -20.84 12.29
N LEU A 51 9.44 -21.20 13.48
CA LEU A 51 9.51 -22.57 13.99
C LEU A 51 8.55 -23.46 13.19
N THR A 52 9.07 -24.55 12.63
CA THR A 52 8.26 -25.52 11.88
C THR A 52 8.07 -26.82 12.67
N LYS A 53 7.15 -27.67 12.19
CA LYS A 53 6.98 -29.04 12.72
C LYS A 53 8.27 -29.86 12.61
N TYR A 54 9.06 -29.65 11.56
CA TYR A 54 10.34 -30.33 11.37
C TYR A 54 11.35 -29.93 12.45
N ASP A 55 11.40 -28.64 12.78
CA ASP A 55 12.29 -28.10 13.82
C ASP A 55 11.93 -28.67 15.20
N ILE A 56 10.64 -28.68 15.55
CA ILE A 56 10.16 -29.27 16.81
C ILE A 56 10.56 -30.75 16.92
N ASN A 57 10.40 -31.52 15.84
CA ASN A 57 10.80 -32.93 15.83
C ASN A 57 12.32 -33.10 15.94
N SER A 58 13.10 -32.18 15.38
CA SER A 58 14.56 -32.17 15.49
C SER A 58 15.00 -31.87 16.92
N MET A 59 14.42 -30.85 17.56
CA MET A 59 14.65 -30.52 18.97
C MET A 59 14.28 -31.70 19.87
N ARG A 60 13.14 -32.35 19.63
CA ARG A 60 12.71 -33.55 20.35
C ARG A 60 13.73 -34.68 20.28
N ARG A 61 14.26 -34.95 19.09
CA ARG A 61 15.29 -35.99 18.87
C ARG A 61 16.57 -35.66 19.63
N LEU A 62 16.97 -34.39 19.66
CA LEU A 62 18.17 -33.95 20.38
C LEU A 62 18.00 -34.00 21.90
N VAL A 63 16.85 -33.58 22.42
CA VAL A 63 16.51 -33.69 23.85
C VAL A 63 16.59 -35.15 24.32
N ASP A 64 16.02 -36.08 23.56
CA ASP A 64 16.07 -37.52 23.87
C ASP A 64 17.51 -38.04 23.81
N GLY A 65 18.24 -37.74 22.73
CA GLY A 65 19.61 -38.20 22.53
C GLY A 65 20.63 -37.63 23.52
N THR A 66 20.47 -36.38 23.97
CA THR A 66 21.43 -35.69 24.85
C THR A 66 21.07 -35.83 26.32
N LEU A 67 19.79 -35.72 26.69
CA LEU A 67 19.36 -35.75 28.08
C LEU A 67 18.80 -37.10 28.54
N GLY A 68 18.51 -38.02 27.61
CA GLY A 68 17.79 -39.27 27.88
C GLY A 68 16.34 -39.03 28.29
N ILE A 69 15.74 -37.91 27.85
CA ILE A 69 14.37 -37.52 28.21
C ILE A 69 13.47 -37.65 26.99
N TYR A 70 12.56 -38.63 27.02
CA TYR A 70 11.43 -38.64 26.11
C TYR A 70 10.46 -37.49 26.43
N THR A 71 10.12 -36.70 25.41
CA THR A 71 9.09 -35.65 25.50
C THR A 71 8.24 -35.64 24.22
N PRO A 72 6.90 -35.51 24.30
CA PRO A 72 6.05 -35.33 23.13
C PRO A 72 6.33 -34.00 22.41
N ALA A 73 6.09 -33.95 21.09
CA ALA A 73 6.23 -32.72 20.31
C ALA A 73 5.32 -31.58 20.83
N ASP A 74 4.13 -31.93 21.33
CA ASP A 74 3.20 -30.94 21.89
C ASP A 74 3.69 -30.32 23.20
N ASN A 75 4.51 -31.03 23.99
CA ASN A 75 5.13 -30.45 25.19
C ASN A 75 6.18 -29.40 24.82
N ILE A 76 7.01 -29.67 23.81
CA ILE A 76 7.95 -28.67 23.29
C ILE A 76 7.19 -27.47 22.72
N ARG A 77 6.12 -27.70 21.94
CA ARG A 77 5.28 -26.60 21.43
C ARG A 77 4.70 -25.77 22.57
N ALA A 78 4.12 -26.41 23.59
CA ALA A 78 3.52 -25.72 24.73
C ALA A 78 4.54 -24.86 25.49
N ILE A 79 5.78 -25.33 25.68
CA ILE A 79 6.88 -24.52 26.24
C ILE A 79 7.15 -23.33 25.33
N LEU A 80 7.32 -23.55 24.02
CA LEU A 80 7.70 -22.51 23.07
C LEU A 80 6.58 -21.49 22.76
N GLU A 81 5.35 -21.78 23.14
CA GLU A 81 4.17 -20.90 23.05
C GLU A 81 3.81 -20.28 24.43
N SER A 82 4.66 -20.46 25.45
CA SER A 82 4.49 -19.85 26.77
C SER A 82 5.41 -18.63 26.99
N ASP A 83 5.38 -18.11 28.22
CA ASP A 83 6.31 -17.10 28.76
C ASP A 83 7.80 -17.52 28.74
N PHE A 84 8.12 -18.77 28.37
CA PHE A 84 9.49 -19.17 28.04
C PHE A 84 10.06 -18.35 26.87
N CYS A 85 9.21 -17.99 25.90
CA CYS A 85 9.57 -17.17 24.76
C CYS A 85 9.18 -15.71 25.01
N ASN A 86 10.17 -14.81 24.97
CA ASN A 86 9.90 -13.37 25.05
C ASN A 86 9.06 -12.92 23.84
N LYS A 87 7.98 -12.18 24.12
CA LYS A 87 7.13 -11.58 23.08
C LYS A 87 7.85 -10.40 22.43
N VAL A 88 7.92 -10.40 21.11
CA VAL A 88 8.58 -9.38 20.32
C VAL A 88 7.69 -9.00 19.14
N ASN A 89 7.59 -7.70 18.84
CA ASN A 89 7.12 -7.21 17.56
C ASN A 89 8.35 -7.00 16.66
N PRO A 90 8.61 -7.88 15.66
CA PRO A 90 9.86 -7.82 14.91
C PRO A 90 10.04 -6.56 14.07
N ILE A 91 8.93 -5.92 13.66
CA ILE A 91 8.97 -4.68 12.90
C ILE A 91 9.42 -3.52 13.79
N ARG A 92 8.83 -3.41 14.99
CA ARG A 92 9.24 -2.39 15.97
C ARG A 92 10.68 -2.62 16.44
N GLU A 93 11.04 -3.86 16.73
CA GLU A 93 12.40 -4.21 17.12
C GLU A 93 13.41 -3.80 16.05
N TYR A 94 13.14 -4.13 14.77
CA TYR A 94 13.97 -3.68 13.66
C TYR A 94 14.07 -2.15 13.62
N LEU A 95 12.94 -1.42 13.57
CA LEU A 95 12.93 0.04 13.44
C LEU A 95 13.62 0.76 14.62
N LEU A 96 13.45 0.26 15.84
CA LEU A 96 14.01 0.89 17.05
C LEU A 96 15.49 0.57 17.26
N ASN A 97 15.99 -0.54 16.71
CA ASN A 97 17.39 -0.95 16.82
C ASN A 97 18.27 -0.40 15.68
N LEU A 98 17.69 0.32 14.72
CA LEU A 98 18.46 0.98 13.68
C LEU A 98 19.44 2.01 14.28
N PRO A 99 20.68 2.10 13.74
CA PRO A 99 21.65 3.06 14.22
C PRO A 99 21.16 4.48 13.94
N LYS A 100 21.46 5.42 14.83
CA LYS A 100 21.13 6.83 14.57
C LYS A 100 21.93 7.35 13.36
N PRO A 101 21.30 8.15 12.48
CA PRO A 101 22.00 8.79 11.37
C PRO A 101 23.11 9.69 11.91
N LYS A 102 24.25 9.73 11.22
CA LYS A 102 25.32 10.67 11.52
C LYS A 102 24.93 12.03 10.93
N GLY A 103 24.95 13.10 11.73
CA GLY A 103 24.43 14.41 11.34
C GLY A 103 25.14 15.13 10.17
N GLU A 104 26.16 14.53 9.56
CA GLU A 104 26.95 15.08 8.46
C GLU A 104 26.66 14.38 7.10
N ASP A 105 25.89 13.28 7.10
CA ASP A 105 25.60 12.53 5.88
C ASP A 105 24.50 13.24 5.05
N LYS A 106 24.61 13.14 3.72
CA LYS A 106 23.52 13.52 2.81
C LYS A 106 22.31 12.62 3.10
N SER A 107 21.11 13.19 3.20
CA SER A 107 19.90 12.42 3.50
C SER A 107 19.67 11.29 2.48
N GLU A 108 19.71 10.05 2.96
CA GLU A 108 19.45 8.85 2.17
C GLU A 108 17.99 8.78 1.74
N ILE A 109 17.05 9.32 2.53
CA ILE A 109 15.65 9.44 2.10
C ILE A 109 15.55 10.29 0.83
N ILE A 110 16.26 11.43 0.79
CA ILE A 110 16.25 12.31 -0.38
C ILE A 110 16.98 11.67 -1.56
N ARG A 111 18.09 10.97 -1.33
CA ARG A 111 18.77 10.19 -2.38
C ARG A 111 17.83 9.16 -2.99
N LEU A 112 17.05 8.45 -2.17
CA LEU A 112 16.09 7.44 -2.63
C LEU A 112 14.94 8.08 -3.42
N ALA A 113 14.40 9.20 -2.94
CA ALA A 113 13.38 9.95 -3.67
C ALA A 113 13.87 10.38 -5.05
N ASN A 114 15.13 10.82 -5.15
CA ASN A 114 15.74 11.29 -6.40
C ASN A 114 16.00 10.17 -7.43
N CYS A 115 15.91 8.89 -7.05
CA CYS A 115 15.94 7.78 -8.00
C CYS A 115 14.66 7.70 -8.85
N VAL A 116 13.59 8.41 -8.48
CA VAL A 116 12.32 8.42 -9.18
C VAL A 116 12.09 9.79 -9.79
N VAL A 117 12.00 9.84 -11.11
CA VAL A 117 11.58 11.03 -11.85
C VAL A 117 10.09 10.90 -12.12
N VAL A 118 9.33 11.86 -11.61
CA VAL A 118 7.89 11.94 -11.80
C VAL A 118 7.54 13.21 -12.57
N ARG A 119 6.40 13.20 -13.24
CA ARG A 119 5.92 14.33 -14.04
C ARG A 119 5.68 15.60 -13.22
N ASN A 120 5.38 15.45 -11.93
CA ASN A 120 5.14 16.54 -11.01
C ASN A 120 6.17 16.54 -9.85
N PRO A 121 7.41 16.99 -10.12
CA PRO A 121 8.53 16.78 -9.21
C PRO A 121 8.44 17.60 -7.91
N ASP A 122 7.74 18.75 -7.94
CA ASP A 122 7.71 19.71 -6.83
C ASP A 122 7.13 19.11 -5.54
N LYS A 123 6.22 18.14 -5.66
CA LYS A 123 5.54 17.49 -4.52
C LYS A 123 6.14 16.15 -4.14
N TRP A 124 6.79 15.46 -5.09
CA TRP A 124 7.23 14.08 -4.93
C TRP A 124 8.06 13.84 -3.67
N GLN A 125 9.18 14.58 -3.56
CA GLN A 125 10.13 14.36 -2.47
C GLN A 125 9.49 14.59 -1.10
N HIS A 126 8.75 15.69 -0.94
CA HIS A 126 8.09 16.02 0.33
C HIS A 126 7.01 14.99 0.72
N TYR A 127 6.19 14.57 -0.24
CA TYR A 127 5.10 13.61 0.00
C TYR A 127 5.63 12.22 0.27
N PHE A 128 6.70 11.82 -0.42
CA PHE A 128 7.38 10.55 -0.19
C PHE A 128 7.96 10.48 1.23
N VAL A 129 8.63 11.55 1.70
CA VAL A 129 9.11 11.65 3.08
C VAL A 129 7.96 11.57 4.08
N LYS A 130 6.89 12.37 3.91
CA LYS A 130 5.69 12.32 4.77
C LYS A 130 5.10 10.91 4.83
N TRP A 131 4.96 10.26 3.69
CA TRP A 131 4.40 8.91 3.63
C TRP A 131 5.27 7.88 4.35
N LEU A 132 6.60 7.91 4.19
CA LEU A 132 7.50 7.01 4.93
C LEU A 132 7.44 7.24 6.45
N VAL A 133 7.36 8.50 6.90
CA VAL A 133 7.18 8.80 8.33
C VAL A 133 5.82 8.27 8.82
N ALA A 134 4.77 8.37 8.01
CA ALA A 134 3.47 7.80 8.32
C ALA A 134 3.52 6.26 8.44
N VAL A 135 4.32 5.56 7.62
CA VAL A 135 4.55 4.11 7.75
C VAL A 135 5.12 3.77 9.12
N VAL A 136 6.17 4.46 9.55
CA VAL A 136 6.80 4.24 10.87
C VAL A 136 5.82 4.58 11.99
N ALA A 137 5.11 5.71 11.89
CA ALA A 137 4.10 6.08 12.88
C ALA A 137 3.00 5.03 13.01
N ASN A 138 2.56 4.44 11.89
CA ASN A 138 1.56 3.37 11.88
C ASN A 138 2.08 2.09 12.53
N ALA A 139 3.31 1.69 12.22
CA ALA A 139 3.93 0.52 12.84
C ALA A 139 4.11 0.67 14.37
N MET A 140 4.19 1.90 14.89
CA MET A 140 4.37 2.20 16.32
C MET A 140 3.05 2.34 17.10
N ASP A 141 1.89 2.37 16.46
CA ASP A 141 0.59 2.58 17.12
C ASP A 141 -0.30 1.33 17.05
N ASP A 142 -0.69 0.78 18.20
CA ASP A 142 -1.59 -0.40 18.28
C ASP A 142 -3.08 -0.03 18.37
N LEU A 143 -3.40 1.25 18.49
CA LEU A 143 -4.74 1.75 18.79
C LEU A 143 -5.41 2.38 17.57
N GLN A 144 -4.65 3.12 16.76
CA GLN A 144 -5.17 3.89 15.64
C GLN A 144 -4.42 3.57 14.35
N CYS A 145 -5.12 3.66 13.21
CA CYS A 145 -4.45 3.79 11.93
C CYS A 145 -3.84 5.19 11.84
N ARG A 146 -2.54 5.29 11.56
CA ARG A 146 -1.84 6.57 11.38
C ARG A 146 -1.57 6.88 9.92
N ASN A 147 -1.36 5.87 9.08
CA ASN A 147 -1.15 6.06 7.65
C ASN A 147 -2.47 5.92 6.88
N HIS A 148 -3.16 7.04 6.71
CA HIS A 148 -4.44 7.08 5.99
C HIS A 148 -4.30 7.21 4.47
N THR A 149 -3.11 6.98 3.92
CA THR A 149 -2.80 7.26 2.51
C THR A 149 -2.07 6.10 1.84
N CYS A 150 -2.44 5.83 0.60
CA CYS A 150 -1.81 4.85 -0.28
C CYS A 150 -0.92 5.57 -1.28
N LEU A 151 0.38 5.25 -1.28
CA LEU A 151 1.31 5.78 -2.28
C LEU A 151 1.06 5.07 -3.61
N VAL A 152 0.79 5.81 -4.69
CA VAL A 152 0.48 5.22 -5.99
C VAL A 152 1.45 5.69 -7.06
N LEU A 153 2.20 4.76 -7.65
CA LEU A 153 3.03 5.01 -8.82
C LEU A 153 2.26 4.66 -10.10
N THR A 154 1.95 5.67 -10.92
CA THR A 154 1.28 5.51 -12.21
C THR A 154 2.28 5.68 -13.36
N GLY A 155 1.80 5.54 -14.60
CA GLY A 155 2.60 5.71 -15.81
C GLY A 155 2.70 4.45 -16.64
N GLU A 156 3.63 4.43 -17.60
CA GLU A 156 3.78 3.33 -18.54
C GLU A 156 4.24 2.01 -17.88
N GLN A 157 3.97 0.90 -18.55
CA GLN A 157 4.45 -0.41 -18.12
C GLN A 157 5.98 -0.49 -18.27
N GLY A 158 6.64 -1.32 -17.45
CA GLY A 158 8.08 -1.57 -17.58
C GLY A 158 8.98 -0.50 -16.96
N LYS A 159 8.44 0.41 -16.15
CA LYS A 159 9.17 1.48 -15.46
C LYS A 159 9.68 1.10 -14.05
N PHE A 160 9.77 -0.18 -13.73
CA PHE A 160 10.19 -0.70 -12.41
C PHE A 160 9.36 -0.24 -11.18
N LYS A 161 8.14 0.27 -11.38
CA LYS A 161 7.26 0.80 -10.30
C LYS A 161 7.06 -0.19 -9.15
N THR A 162 6.59 -1.40 -9.45
CA THR A 162 6.38 -2.47 -8.45
C THR A 162 7.68 -2.82 -7.73
N THR A 163 8.78 -2.95 -8.49
CA THR A 163 10.11 -3.26 -7.94
C THR A 163 10.63 -2.18 -7.00
N PHE A 164 10.48 -0.91 -7.36
CA PHE A 164 10.87 0.21 -6.50
C PHE A 164 10.07 0.22 -5.20
N LEU A 165 8.76 -0.01 -5.26
CA LEU A 165 7.91 -0.12 -4.07
C LEU A 165 8.31 -1.31 -3.18
N ASP A 166 8.64 -2.46 -3.77
CA ASP A 166 9.12 -3.63 -3.03
C ASP A 166 10.48 -3.39 -2.36
N LEU A 167 11.34 -2.54 -2.95
CA LEU A 167 12.63 -2.14 -2.36
C LEU A 167 12.45 -1.29 -1.10
N LEU A 168 11.31 -0.62 -0.92
CA LEU A 168 11.02 0.12 0.31
C LEU A 168 10.91 -0.78 1.54
N CYS A 169 10.65 -2.08 1.35
CA CYS A 169 10.66 -3.04 2.45
C CYS A 169 12.09 -3.53 2.72
N PRO A 170 12.64 -3.32 3.94
CA PRO A 170 13.96 -3.83 4.32
C PRO A 170 14.09 -5.34 4.16
N GLU A 171 15.32 -5.83 3.93
CA GLU A 171 15.57 -7.24 3.67
C GLU A 171 15.15 -8.13 4.85
N GLU A 172 15.44 -7.69 6.07
CA GLU A 172 15.06 -8.34 7.33
C GLU A 172 13.54 -8.41 7.52
N LEU A 173 12.81 -7.51 6.87
CA LEU A 173 11.35 -7.42 6.93
C LEU A 173 10.65 -7.91 5.66
N LYS A 174 11.35 -8.52 4.68
CA LYS A 174 10.72 -8.99 3.44
C LYS A 174 9.53 -9.92 3.65
N SER A 175 9.53 -10.71 4.72
CA SER A 175 8.37 -11.56 5.03
C SER A 175 7.09 -10.78 5.38
N TYR A 176 7.19 -9.47 5.65
CA TYR A 176 6.11 -8.54 5.97
C TYR A 176 5.73 -7.65 4.77
N LEU A 177 6.21 -7.97 3.57
CA LEU A 177 5.76 -7.38 2.31
C LEU A 177 4.84 -8.36 1.58
N PHE A 178 3.66 -7.90 1.23
CA PHE A 178 2.78 -8.57 0.28
C PHE A 178 2.77 -7.79 -1.02
N THR A 179 2.98 -8.47 -2.14
CA THR A 179 2.91 -7.86 -3.49
C THR A 179 1.99 -8.70 -4.36
N GLY A 180 0.96 -8.06 -4.91
CA GLY A 180 0.01 -8.72 -5.81
C GLY A 180 -1.38 -8.11 -5.77
N LYS A 181 -2.37 -8.94 -6.13
CA LYS A 181 -3.78 -8.56 -6.14
C LYS A 181 -4.44 -8.90 -4.81
N ILE A 182 -5.30 -8.00 -4.34
CA ILE A 182 -6.12 -8.20 -3.14
C ILE A 182 -7.59 -8.27 -3.54
N ASP A 183 -8.39 -9.04 -2.82
CA ASP A 183 -9.84 -8.90 -2.89
C ASP A 183 -10.27 -7.98 -1.73
N PRO A 184 -10.67 -6.71 -1.98
CA PRO A 184 -11.06 -5.81 -0.90
C PRO A 184 -12.24 -6.33 -0.07
N GLN A 185 -13.10 -7.18 -0.66
CA GLN A 185 -14.24 -7.79 0.03
C GLN A 185 -13.87 -9.12 0.71
N GLY A 186 -12.69 -9.67 0.40
CA GLY A 186 -12.22 -10.94 0.90
C GLY A 186 -11.77 -10.87 2.36
N LYS A 187 -12.02 -11.93 3.14
CA LYS A 187 -11.56 -11.98 4.55
C LYS A 187 -10.04 -12.03 4.68
N ASP A 188 -9.34 -12.53 3.66
CA ASP A 188 -7.89 -12.67 3.67
C ASP A 188 -7.18 -11.29 3.73
N VAL A 189 -7.82 -10.22 3.25
CA VAL A 189 -7.25 -8.87 3.31
C VAL A 189 -7.10 -8.37 4.75
N GLN A 190 -7.96 -8.83 5.67
CA GLN A 190 -7.85 -8.48 7.08
C GLN A 190 -6.61 -9.12 7.71
N THR A 191 -6.29 -10.36 7.31
CA THR A 191 -5.03 -11.01 7.69
C THR A 191 -3.83 -10.24 7.14
N LEU A 192 -3.89 -9.79 5.88
CA LEU A 192 -2.82 -8.97 5.30
C LEU A 192 -2.60 -7.68 6.10
N ILE A 193 -3.68 -6.97 6.45
CA ILE A 193 -3.60 -5.71 7.21
C ILE A 193 -2.99 -5.91 8.60
N ALA A 194 -3.29 -7.04 9.26
CA ALA A 194 -2.77 -7.34 10.59
C ALA A 194 -1.32 -7.83 10.60
N GLU A 195 -0.87 -8.52 9.55
CA GLU A 195 0.38 -9.28 9.57
C GLU A 195 1.50 -8.71 8.69
N TYR A 196 1.21 -7.73 7.83
CA TYR A 196 2.17 -7.17 6.87
C TYR A 196 2.40 -5.67 7.13
N LEU A 197 3.65 -5.24 7.01
CA LEU A 197 4.03 -3.83 7.04
C LEU A 197 3.63 -3.13 5.75
N PHE A 198 3.78 -3.82 4.62
CA PHE A 198 3.49 -3.28 3.30
C PHE A 198 2.55 -4.18 2.52
N ILE A 199 1.53 -3.56 1.94
CA ILE A 199 0.64 -4.17 0.96
C ILE A 199 0.85 -3.39 -0.35
N ASN A 200 1.61 -3.98 -1.27
CA ASN A 200 1.85 -3.47 -2.61
C ASN A 200 0.83 -4.04 -3.60
N ILE A 201 -0.14 -3.21 -4.01
CA ILE A 201 -1.19 -3.60 -4.93
C ILE A 201 -0.68 -3.48 -6.37
N ASP A 202 -0.57 -4.61 -7.07
CA ASP A 202 0.01 -4.67 -8.42
C ASP A 202 -1.05 -4.66 -9.53
N ASP A 203 -1.07 -3.58 -10.31
CA ASP A 203 -1.91 -3.30 -11.49
C ASP A 203 -3.41 -3.57 -11.32
N GLN A 204 -3.90 -3.58 -10.07
CA GLN A 204 -5.29 -3.88 -9.76
C GLN A 204 -6.16 -2.64 -9.65
N LEU A 205 -5.61 -1.50 -9.23
CA LEU A 205 -6.43 -0.30 -8.94
C LEU A 205 -7.23 0.17 -10.17
N LYS A 206 -6.70 -0.01 -11.39
CA LYS A 206 -7.39 0.35 -12.64
C LYS A 206 -8.60 -0.53 -12.94
N ALA A 207 -8.62 -1.75 -12.42
CA ALA A 207 -9.67 -2.74 -12.67
C ALA A 207 -10.72 -2.79 -11.56
N LEU A 208 -10.56 -2.00 -10.49
CA LEU A 208 -11.53 -1.96 -9.40
C LEU A 208 -12.83 -1.31 -9.87
N ASN A 209 -13.95 -1.96 -9.54
CA ASN A 209 -15.25 -1.31 -9.67
C ASN A 209 -15.45 -0.30 -8.52
N LYS A 210 -16.47 0.55 -8.63
CA LYS A 210 -16.76 1.58 -7.62
C LYS A 210 -16.96 1.02 -6.19
N ARG A 211 -17.52 -0.18 -6.07
CA ARG A 211 -17.74 -0.83 -4.76
C ARG A 211 -16.39 -1.21 -4.14
N ASP A 212 -15.53 -1.87 -4.91
CA ASP A 212 -14.21 -2.31 -4.44
C ASP A 212 -13.28 -1.13 -4.16
N GLU A 213 -13.38 -0.05 -4.95
CA GLU A 213 -12.67 1.21 -4.69
C GLU A 213 -13.06 1.81 -3.33
N ASN A 214 -14.36 1.83 -3.00
CA ASN A 214 -14.83 2.32 -1.71
C ASN A 214 -14.42 1.42 -0.54
N GLU A 215 -14.45 0.10 -0.73
CA GLU A 215 -13.98 -0.82 0.28
C GLU A 215 -12.49 -0.65 0.54
N LEU A 216 -11.68 -0.52 -0.51
CA LEU A 216 -10.25 -0.28 -0.36
C LEU A 216 -9.97 1.00 0.44
N LYS A 217 -10.72 2.09 0.20
CA LYS A 217 -10.63 3.32 1.00
C LYS A 217 -10.94 3.08 2.49
N ASN A 218 -11.93 2.24 2.78
CA ASN A 218 -12.25 1.86 4.15
C ASN A 218 -11.12 1.04 4.77
N LEU A 219 -10.60 0.06 4.04
CA LEU A 219 -9.49 -0.79 4.49
C LEU A 219 -8.25 0.03 4.82
N ILE A 220 -7.87 1.01 3.98
CA ILE A 220 -6.73 1.92 4.20
C ILE A 220 -6.82 2.68 5.53
N THR A 221 -8.03 2.93 6.05
CA THR A 221 -8.23 3.81 7.22
C THR A 221 -8.79 3.13 8.45
N THR A 222 -9.18 1.87 8.33
CA THR A 222 -9.77 1.12 9.44
C THR A 222 -8.72 0.94 10.55
N PRO A 223 -8.94 1.38 11.80
CA PRO A 223 -7.90 1.39 12.82
C PRO A 223 -7.46 0.00 13.28
N ARG A 224 -8.37 -0.98 13.23
CA ARG A 224 -8.13 -2.35 13.68
C ARG A 224 -8.95 -3.33 12.85
N VAL A 225 -8.42 -4.54 12.66
CA VAL A 225 -9.05 -5.57 11.86
C VAL A 225 -9.44 -6.77 12.71
N LYS A 226 -10.63 -7.31 12.48
CA LYS A 226 -11.16 -8.47 13.20
C LYS A 226 -11.07 -9.71 12.32
N TYR A 227 -10.20 -10.65 12.68
CA TYR A 227 -10.12 -11.92 11.99
C TYR A 227 -9.83 -13.06 12.96
N ARG A 228 -10.07 -14.29 12.52
CA ARG A 228 -9.74 -15.50 13.24
C ARG A 228 -8.57 -16.15 12.52
N ARG A 229 -7.41 -16.24 13.17
CA ARG A 229 -6.28 -16.97 12.59
C ARG A 229 -6.67 -18.44 12.42
N PRO A 230 -6.08 -19.16 11.45
CA PRO A 230 -6.27 -20.59 11.36
C PRO A 230 -6.00 -21.25 12.72
N TYR A 231 -6.90 -22.14 13.15
CA TYR A 231 -6.85 -22.88 14.42
C TYR A 231 -7.13 -22.09 15.71
N ASP A 232 -7.35 -20.77 15.64
CA ASP A 232 -7.83 -20.02 16.80
C ASP A 232 -9.30 -20.30 17.07
N THR A 233 -9.64 -20.34 18.37
CA THR A 233 -11.02 -20.60 18.81
C THR A 233 -11.90 -19.35 18.66
N TYR A 234 -11.32 -18.17 18.83
CA TYR A 234 -12.05 -16.90 18.90
C TYR A 234 -11.62 -15.95 17.79
N ILE A 235 -12.54 -15.07 17.37
CA ILE A 235 -12.20 -13.91 16.54
C ILE A 235 -11.58 -12.88 17.48
N GLU A 236 -10.41 -12.40 17.12
CA GLU A 236 -9.70 -11.34 17.85
C GLU A 236 -9.58 -10.08 17.00
N GLU A 237 -9.24 -8.97 17.65
CA GLU A 237 -9.06 -7.68 17.00
C GLU A 237 -7.59 -7.27 17.04
N TYR A 238 -6.99 -7.11 15.86
CA TYR A 238 -5.58 -6.82 15.69
C TYR A 238 -5.35 -5.39 15.21
N PRO A 239 -4.23 -4.76 15.60
CA PRO A 239 -3.84 -3.45 15.08
C PRO A 239 -3.77 -3.42 13.55
N HIS A 240 -4.06 -2.26 12.95
CA HIS A 240 -3.76 -2.02 11.55
C HIS A 240 -2.26 -1.78 11.38
N LEU A 241 -1.54 -2.80 10.95
CA LEU A 241 -0.10 -2.72 10.76
C LEU A 241 0.26 -2.19 9.36
N ALA A 242 -0.50 -2.57 8.34
CA ALA A 242 -0.16 -2.33 6.95
C ALA A 242 -0.11 -0.85 6.56
N SER A 243 0.82 -0.52 5.68
CA SER A 243 0.78 0.68 4.86
C SER A 243 0.59 0.26 3.41
N PHE A 244 -0.35 0.92 2.74
CA PHE A 244 -0.73 0.59 1.37
C PHE A 244 0.14 1.36 0.38
N MET A 245 0.58 0.64 -0.65
CA MET A 245 1.21 1.22 -1.84
C MET A 245 0.69 0.49 -3.06
N ALA A 246 0.78 1.13 -4.23
CA ALA A 246 0.29 0.53 -5.46
C ALA A 246 1.08 0.98 -6.66
N SER A 247 1.12 0.10 -7.66
CA SER A 247 1.61 0.44 -9.00
C SER A 247 0.51 0.19 -10.01
N VAL A 248 0.35 1.13 -10.95
CA VAL A 248 -0.75 1.09 -11.93
C VAL A 248 -0.27 1.48 -13.31
N ASN A 249 -0.79 0.81 -14.34
CA ASN A 249 -0.51 1.15 -15.73
C ASN A 249 -1.51 2.20 -16.26
N GLY A 250 -0.98 3.38 -16.58
CA GLY A 250 -1.76 4.55 -17.03
C GLY A 250 -2.33 5.39 -15.88
N ASN A 251 -2.93 6.53 -16.23
CA ASN A 251 -3.31 7.57 -15.26
C ASN A 251 -4.81 7.59 -14.93
N ASP A 252 -5.59 6.68 -15.51
CA ASP A 252 -7.05 6.63 -15.38
C ASP A 252 -7.50 5.60 -14.33
N PHE A 253 -6.93 5.63 -13.13
CA PHE A 253 -7.25 4.64 -12.08
C PHE A 253 -8.23 5.15 -11.01
N LEU A 254 -8.37 6.47 -10.87
CA LEU A 254 -9.32 7.08 -9.94
C LEU A 254 -10.57 7.51 -10.71
N THR A 255 -11.67 6.80 -10.48
CA THR A 255 -12.94 7.10 -11.16
C THR A 255 -13.75 8.19 -10.44
N ASP A 256 -13.42 8.48 -9.18
CA ASP A 256 -14.16 9.43 -8.33
C ASP A 256 -13.24 10.53 -7.72
N PRO A 257 -13.30 11.78 -8.21
CA PRO A 257 -12.52 12.90 -7.70
C PRO A 257 -12.78 13.21 -6.22
N THR A 258 -13.96 12.89 -5.68
CA THR A 258 -14.34 13.26 -4.30
C THR A 258 -13.81 12.30 -3.23
N GLY A 259 -13.47 11.07 -3.63
CA GLY A 259 -12.96 10.02 -2.73
C GLY A 259 -11.47 9.72 -2.88
N SER A 260 -10.75 10.49 -3.70
CA SER A 260 -9.38 10.19 -4.09
C SER A 260 -8.34 10.53 -3.01
N ARG A 261 -8.74 11.20 -1.92
CA ARG A 261 -7.84 11.66 -0.84
C ARG A 261 -7.01 10.58 -0.13
N ARG A 262 -7.33 9.31 -0.36
CA ARG A 262 -6.61 8.16 0.20
C ARG A 262 -5.51 7.65 -0.74
N PHE A 263 -5.35 8.24 -1.92
CA PHE A 263 -4.36 7.85 -2.91
C PHE A 263 -3.47 9.04 -3.23
N LEU A 264 -2.16 8.83 -3.23
CA LEU A 264 -1.14 9.82 -3.59
C LEU A 264 -0.57 9.43 -4.96
N PRO A 265 -1.22 9.81 -6.08
CA PRO A 265 -0.77 9.45 -7.42
C PRO A 265 0.47 10.26 -7.82
N PHE A 266 1.48 9.55 -8.30
CA PHE A 266 2.65 10.13 -8.96
C PHE A 266 2.90 9.40 -10.28
N GLU A 267 2.80 10.14 -11.39
CA GLU A 267 3.10 9.64 -12.73
C GLU A 267 4.61 9.52 -12.90
N VAL A 268 5.10 8.29 -12.95
CA VAL A 268 6.52 7.96 -13.10
C VAL A 268 6.93 8.05 -14.56
N GLU A 269 7.93 8.90 -14.83
CA GLU A 269 8.58 9.00 -16.13
C GLU A 269 9.78 8.04 -16.25
N HIS A 270 10.57 7.96 -15.16
CA HIS A 270 11.77 7.14 -15.09
C HIS A 270 12.08 6.73 -13.64
N ILE A 271 12.58 5.50 -13.44
CA ILE A 271 13.16 5.04 -12.17
C ILE A 271 14.56 4.52 -12.46
N ASP A 272 15.56 5.12 -11.83
CA ASP A 272 16.91 4.56 -11.77
C ASP A 272 16.94 3.45 -10.71
N ILE A 273 16.54 2.25 -11.13
CA ILE A 273 16.37 1.11 -10.23
C ILE A 273 17.70 0.58 -9.70
N ASP A 274 18.78 0.75 -10.47
CA ASP A 274 20.10 0.28 -10.07
C ASP A 274 20.68 1.21 -9.01
N ALA A 275 20.56 2.53 -9.18
CA ALA A 275 20.88 3.49 -8.11
C ALA A 275 20.02 3.26 -6.86
N ALA A 276 18.73 2.95 -7.01
CA ALA A 276 17.85 2.68 -5.87
C ALA A 276 18.27 1.44 -5.07
N LYS A 277 18.79 0.39 -5.74
CA LYS A 277 19.31 -0.82 -5.06
C LYS A 277 20.62 -0.60 -4.33
N GLU A 278 21.41 0.39 -4.73
CA GLU A 278 22.67 0.75 -4.04
C GLU A 278 22.42 1.53 -2.74
N ILE A 279 21.22 2.07 -2.54
CA ILE A 279 20.86 2.80 -1.33
C ILE A 279 20.61 1.84 -0.19
N ASP A 280 21.27 2.10 0.94
CA ASP A 280 21.08 1.35 2.17
C ASP A 280 19.74 1.73 2.81
N ILE A 281 18.74 0.86 2.63
CA ILE A 281 17.39 1.04 3.16
C ILE A 281 17.37 1.16 4.69
N ASN A 282 18.36 0.60 5.40
CA ASN A 282 18.47 0.74 6.84
C ASN A 282 18.76 2.19 7.23
N LYS A 283 19.60 2.89 6.47
CA LYS A 283 19.89 4.33 6.70
C LYS A 283 18.67 5.19 6.39
N VAL A 284 17.92 4.86 5.33
CA VAL A 284 16.64 5.52 5.02
C VAL A 284 15.70 5.44 6.22
N TYR A 285 15.44 4.24 6.75
CA TYR A 285 14.57 4.11 7.93
C TYR A 285 15.16 4.70 9.20
N SER A 286 16.48 4.75 9.34
CA SER A 286 17.14 5.42 10.47
C SER A 286 16.78 6.90 10.50
N GLU A 287 16.81 7.58 9.36
CA GLU A 287 16.36 8.97 9.21
C GLU A 287 14.85 9.10 9.44
N VAL A 288 14.04 8.21 8.89
CA VAL A 288 12.57 8.24 9.04
C VAL A 288 12.16 8.11 10.51
N VAL A 289 12.83 7.22 11.26
CA VAL A 289 12.58 7.04 12.70
C VAL A 289 12.97 8.28 13.50
N GLU A 290 14.07 8.96 13.16
CA GLU A 290 14.41 10.23 13.82
C GLU A 290 13.40 11.35 13.49
N LEU A 291 12.93 11.44 12.25
CA LEU A 291 11.84 12.36 11.88
C LEU A 291 10.57 12.09 12.69
N TRP A 292 10.20 10.82 12.85
CA TRP A 292 9.07 10.43 13.69
C TRP A 292 9.28 10.80 15.17
N ARG A 293 10.49 10.59 15.71
CA ARG A 293 10.82 10.92 17.12
C ARG A 293 10.72 12.41 17.43
N VAL A 294 10.92 13.27 16.44
CA VAL A 294 10.77 14.74 16.59
C VAL A 294 9.40 15.25 16.18
N ASP A 295 8.40 14.36 16.07
CA ASP A 295 7.01 14.69 15.72
C ASP A 295 6.87 15.41 14.37
N TYR A 296 7.64 14.96 13.37
CA TYR A 296 7.55 15.49 12.01
C TYR A 296 6.11 15.39 11.48
N HIS A 297 5.62 16.46 10.86
CA HIS A 297 4.25 16.53 10.34
C HIS A 297 4.06 15.63 9.10
N TYR A 298 3.61 14.39 9.33
CA TYR A 298 3.48 13.37 8.29
C TYR A 298 2.06 13.20 7.73
N TRP A 299 1.03 13.76 8.38
CA TRP A 299 -0.34 13.66 7.88
C TRP A 299 -0.62 14.70 6.80
N PHE A 300 -1.45 14.32 5.83
CA PHE A 300 -1.82 15.19 4.72
C PHE A 300 -3.12 15.93 5.02
N ASN A 301 -3.17 17.21 4.69
CA ASN A 301 -4.39 18.00 4.73
C ASN A 301 -5.18 17.86 3.42
N GLU A 302 -6.42 18.37 3.40
CA GLU A 302 -7.31 18.22 2.24
C GLU A 302 -6.84 19.03 1.03
N GLU A 303 -6.19 20.17 1.26
CA GLU A 303 -5.68 21.06 0.22
C GLU A 303 -4.50 20.42 -0.52
N GLU A 304 -3.51 19.91 0.21
CA GLU A 304 -2.32 19.20 -0.31
C GLU A 304 -2.72 18.08 -1.28
N ILE A 305 -3.72 17.28 -0.91
CA ILE A 305 -4.15 16.15 -1.74
C ILE A 305 -5.00 16.63 -2.92
N ALA A 306 -5.88 17.62 -2.71
CA ALA A 306 -6.68 18.19 -3.78
C ALA A 306 -5.80 18.80 -4.88
N GLU A 307 -4.75 19.53 -4.50
CA GLU A 307 -3.80 20.11 -5.46
C GLU A 307 -3.03 19.01 -6.23
N LEU A 308 -2.57 17.95 -5.54
CA LEU A 308 -1.90 16.82 -6.20
C LEU A 308 -2.80 16.18 -7.27
N HIS A 309 -4.10 16.06 -6.99
CA HIS A 309 -5.08 15.53 -7.95
C HIS A 309 -5.36 16.49 -9.11
N GLN A 310 -5.48 17.80 -8.85
CA GLN A 310 -5.69 18.79 -9.91
C GLN A 310 -4.53 18.81 -10.91
N GLU A 311 -3.29 18.75 -10.42
CA GLU A 311 -2.10 18.68 -11.27
C GLU A 311 -2.08 17.35 -12.04
N SER A 312 -2.47 16.24 -11.43
CA SER A 312 -2.57 14.94 -12.11
C SER A 312 -3.65 14.92 -13.22
N GLU A 313 -4.79 15.59 -13.03
CA GLU A 313 -5.87 15.69 -14.02
C GLU A 313 -5.52 16.61 -15.20
N GLY A 314 -4.74 17.68 -14.94
CA GLY A 314 -4.33 18.68 -15.92
C GLY A 314 -3.51 18.12 -17.09
N PHE A 315 -2.95 16.92 -16.93
CA PHE A 315 -1.98 16.35 -17.87
C PHE A 315 -2.35 14.96 -18.43
N GLN A 316 -3.54 14.43 -18.12
CA GLN A 316 -4.06 13.21 -18.76
C GLN A 316 -4.11 13.34 -20.28
N VAL A 317 -3.64 12.30 -20.98
CA VAL A 317 -3.63 12.13 -22.44
C VAL A 317 -4.96 12.61 -23.02
N GLN A 318 -4.91 13.58 -23.95
CA GLN A 318 -6.09 14.03 -24.67
C GLN A 318 -6.62 12.83 -25.47
N THR A 319 -7.79 12.31 -25.09
CA THR A 319 -8.46 11.29 -25.89
C THR A 319 -8.94 11.91 -27.19
N VAL A 320 -9.06 11.11 -28.25
CA VAL A 320 -9.64 11.55 -29.52
C VAL A 320 -11.04 12.13 -29.28
N GLU A 321 -11.81 11.55 -28.36
CA GLU A 321 -13.09 12.09 -27.91
C GLU A 321 -12.97 13.52 -27.36
N TYR A 322 -11.99 13.77 -26.50
CA TYR A 322 -11.75 15.09 -25.91
C TYR A 322 -11.30 16.12 -26.95
N GLU A 323 -10.38 15.75 -27.83
CA GLU A 323 -9.93 16.62 -28.93
C GLU A 323 -11.10 16.98 -29.86
N MET A 324 -11.87 15.98 -30.30
CA MET A 324 -13.02 16.20 -31.17
C MET A 324 -14.13 16.99 -30.48
N LEU A 325 -14.35 16.76 -29.18
CA LEU A 325 -15.30 17.52 -28.39
C LEU A 325 -14.92 19.00 -28.34
N LEU A 326 -13.66 19.32 -27.99
CA LEU A 326 -13.19 20.71 -27.92
C LEU A 326 -13.16 21.39 -29.28
N LYS A 327 -12.84 20.64 -30.35
CA LYS A 327 -12.87 21.19 -31.71
C LYS A 327 -14.29 21.44 -32.20
N GLY A 328 -15.24 20.56 -31.88
CA GLY A 328 -16.57 20.54 -32.51
C GLY A 328 -17.69 21.20 -31.73
N MET A 329 -17.51 21.39 -30.42
CA MET A 329 -18.56 21.80 -29.50
C MET A 329 -18.12 22.93 -28.59
N GLU A 330 -19.08 23.77 -28.20
CA GLU A 330 -18.86 24.89 -27.29
C GLU A 330 -19.99 25.03 -26.27
N LYS A 331 -19.74 25.82 -25.22
CA LYS A 331 -20.71 26.13 -24.17
C LYS A 331 -21.68 27.21 -24.69
N PRO A 332 -23.00 26.94 -24.75
CA PRO A 332 -23.99 27.93 -25.13
C PRO A 332 -24.07 29.06 -24.08
N ALA A 333 -24.68 30.19 -24.44
CA ALA A 333 -25.03 31.21 -23.45
C ALA A 333 -26.01 30.63 -22.41
N ALA A 334 -25.97 31.12 -21.17
CA ALA A 334 -26.82 30.60 -20.09
C ALA A 334 -28.34 30.69 -20.39
N THR A 335 -28.73 31.64 -21.26
CA THR A 335 -30.11 31.86 -21.71
C THR A 335 -30.52 30.99 -22.90
N GLU A 336 -29.59 30.26 -23.52
CA GLU A 336 -29.83 29.46 -24.71
C GLU A 336 -30.20 28.02 -24.32
N GLU A 337 -31.38 27.54 -24.76
CA GLU A 337 -31.81 26.15 -24.51
C GLU A 337 -31.20 25.15 -25.50
N SER A 338 -29.87 25.02 -25.50
CA SER A 338 -29.19 24.03 -26.33
C SER A 338 -28.69 22.86 -25.49
N TYR A 339 -29.26 21.69 -25.75
CA TYR A 339 -28.99 20.48 -24.98
C TYR A 339 -28.81 19.28 -25.91
N MET A 340 -27.78 18.48 -25.65
CA MET A 340 -27.54 17.23 -26.37
C MET A 340 -27.23 16.09 -25.38
N THR A 341 -27.70 14.89 -25.68
CA THR A 341 -27.29 13.64 -25.02
C THR A 341 -25.89 13.24 -25.46
N THR A 342 -25.21 12.40 -24.67
CA THR A 342 -23.91 11.82 -25.05
C THR A 342 -23.98 11.13 -26.42
N SER A 343 -25.06 10.40 -26.71
CA SER A 343 -25.27 9.69 -27.97
C SER A 343 -25.42 10.63 -29.16
N GLU A 344 -26.13 11.75 -29.02
CA GLU A 344 -26.25 12.78 -30.08
C GLU A 344 -24.90 13.45 -30.38
N ILE A 345 -24.11 13.71 -29.33
CA ILE A 345 -22.76 14.27 -29.46
C ILE A 345 -21.85 13.29 -30.20
N LEU A 346 -21.86 12.02 -29.81
CA LEU A 346 -21.10 10.96 -30.49
C LEU A 346 -21.51 10.80 -31.94
N ASN A 347 -22.81 10.73 -32.23
CA ASN A 347 -23.31 10.58 -33.59
C ASN A 347 -22.88 11.74 -34.49
N TYR A 348 -22.90 12.97 -33.96
CA TYR A 348 -22.39 14.13 -34.68
C TYR A 348 -20.89 14.01 -34.96
N LEU A 349 -20.07 13.73 -33.93
CA LEU A 349 -18.62 13.68 -34.08
C LEU A 349 -18.13 12.50 -34.94
N ARG A 350 -18.82 11.35 -34.89
CA ARG A 350 -18.56 10.19 -35.76
C ARG A 350 -18.71 10.52 -37.24
N GLY A 351 -19.48 11.54 -37.62
CA GLY A 351 -19.57 12.01 -39.00
C GLY A 351 -18.26 12.61 -39.53
N TYR A 352 -17.30 12.94 -38.66
CA TYR A 352 -16.07 13.66 -39.00
C TYR A 352 -14.79 12.91 -38.64
N THR A 353 -14.89 11.64 -38.23
CA THR A 353 -13.72 10.81 -37.92
C THR A 353 -13.97 9.36 -38.32
N THR A 354 -12.90 8.68 -38.71
CA THR A 354 -12.88 7.22 -38.91
C THR A 354 -12.50 6.48 -37.63
N LEU A 355 -12.11 7.20 -36.58
CA LEU A 355 -11.71 6.64 -35.28
C LEU A 355 -12.94 6.23 -34.47
N ASN A 356 -12.84 5.10 -33.78
CA ASN A 356 -13.91 4.59 -32.93
C ASN A 356 -14.04 5.44 -31.65
N LEU A 357 -15.13 6.19 -31.54
CA LEU A 357 -15.46 6.97 -30.35
C LEU A 357 -16.30 6.16 -29.35
N SER A 358 -15.86 6.09 -28.10
CA SER A 358 -16.53 5.38 -27.01
C SER A 358 -17.48 6.30 -26.23
N GLU A 359 -18.66 5.80 -25.87
CA GLU A 359 -19.60 6.54 -25.01
C GLU A 359 -19.04 6.83 -23.62
N ARG A 360 -18.29 5.89 -23.04
CA ARG A 360 -17.64 6.07 -21.74
C ARG A 360 -16.62 7.22 -21.80
N ARG A 361 -15.70 7.17 -22.78
CA ARG A 361 -14.65 8.19 -22.96
C ARG A 361 -15.21 9.56 -23.32
N MET A 362 -16.30 9.62 -24.08
CA MET A 362 -16.99 10.88 -24.37
C MET A 362 -17.65 11.48 -23.12
N GLY A 363 -18.25 10.64 -22.26
CA GLY A 363 -18.78 11.09 -20.97
C GLY A 363 -17.68 11.68 -20.07
N GLU A 364 -16.51 11.04 -20.02
CA GLU A 364 -15.32 11.52 -19.31
C GLU A 364 -14.83 12.86 -19.90
N ALA A 365 -14.74 12.95 -21.23
CA ALA A 365 -14.36 14.17 -21.94
C ALA A 365 -15.31 15.36 -21.66
N LEU A 366 -16.63 15.13 -21.66
CA LEU A 366 -17.64 16.14 -21.36
C LEU A 366 -17.54 16.67 -19.94
N LYS A 367 -17.29 15.78 -18.97
CA LYS A 367 -17.04 16.15 -17.58
C LYS A 367 -15.76 16.97 -17.47
N LYS A 368 -14.66 16.51 -18.09
CA LYS A 368 -13.36 17.20 -18.09
C LYS A 368 -13.43 18.60 -18.71
N ALA A 369 -14.18 18.79 -19.80
CA ALA A 369 -14.40 20.09 -20.43
C ALA A 369 -15.37 21.01 -19.64
N GLY A 370 -15.98 20.50 -18.55
CA GLY A 370 -16.87 21.26 -17.68
C GLY A 370 -18.21 21.63 -18.33
N PHE A 371 -18.78 20.74 -19.14
CA PHE A 371 -20.13 20.92 -19.68
C PHE A 371 -21.18 20.61 -18.60
N LEU A 372 -22.20 21.46 -18.47
CA LEU A 372 -23.22 21.33 -17.45
C LEU A 372 -24.18 20.17 -17.78
N ARG A 373 -24.24 19.15 -16.91
CA ARG A 373 -25.16 18.01 -17.05
C ARG A 373 -26.49 18.31 -16.35
N LYS A 374 -27.62 18.08 -17.03
CA LYS A 374 -28.99 18.21 -16.49
C LYS A 374 -29.83 16.97 -16.83
N SER A 375 -30.86 16.71 -16.04
CA SER A 375 -31.92 15.74 -16.40
C SER A 375 -33.05 16.49 -17.10
N LYS A 376 -33.44 16.06 -18.31
CA LYS A 376 -34.57 16.62 -19.08
C LYS A 376 -35.48 15.47 -19.50
N ARG A 377 -36.81 15.67 -19.44
CA ARG A 377 -37.76 14.68 -19.95
C ARG A 377 -37.85 14.79 -21.47
N ILE A 378 -37.52 13.72 -22.18
CA ILE A 378 -37.59 13.62 -23.64
C ILE A 378 -38.50 12.43 -23.94
N GLY A 379 -39.62 12.67 -24.65
CA GLY A 379 -40.61 11.62 -24.92
C GLY A 379 -41.24 10.99 -23.66
N GLY A 380 -41.34 11.76 -22.56
CA GLY A 380 -41.87 11.28 -21.27
C GLY A 380 -40.86 10.62 -20.35
N ASN A 381 -39.70 10.19 -20.87
CA ASN A 381 -38.65 9.54 -20.08
C ASN A 381 -37.57 10.55 -19.63
N PRO A 382 -37.08 10.47 -18.37
CA PRO A 382 -35.98 11.30 -17.92
C PRO A 382 -34.67 10.85 -18.58
N MET A 383 -34.02 11.75 -19.32
CA MET A 383 -32.71 11.52 -19.92
C MET A 383 -31.69 12.55 -19.43
N TYR A 384 -30.43 12.14 -19.33
CA TYR A 384 -29.34 13.06 -19.03
C TYR A 384 -28.86 13.75 -20.31
N VAL A 385 -28.81 15.07 -20.27
CA VAL A 385 -28.35 15.94 -21.36
C VAL A 385 -27.27 16.89 -20.86
N TYR A 386 -26.44 17.39 -21.77
CA TYR A 386 -25.44 18.41 -21.51
C TYR A 386 -25.87 19.71 -22.15
N HIS A 387 -25.66 20.85 -21.48
CA HIS A 387 -25.83 22.18 -22.06
C HIS A 387 -24.65 22.46 -22.99
N ILE A 388 -24.85 22.23 -24.28
CA ILE A 388 -23.80 22.15 -25.29
C ILE A 388 -24.37 22.50 -26.66
N ARG A 389 -23.59 23.15 -27.52
CA ARG A 389 -23.95 23.39 -28.92
C ARG A 389 -22.78 23.08 -29.86
N LYS A 390 -23.13 22.82 -31.12
CA LYS A 390 -22.15 22.65 -32.21
C LYS A 390 -21.54 24.00 -32.54
N ILE A 391 -20.21 24.04 -32.74
CA ILE A 391 -19.53 25.25 -33.22
C ILE A 391 -19.95 25.52 -34.66
N VAL A 392 -20.25 26.79 -34.96
CA VAL A 392 -20.63 27.27 -36.29
C VAL A 392 -19.73 28.46 -36.66
N PRO A 393 -19.09 28.48 -37.86
CA PRO A 393 -19.14 27.44 -38.91
C PRO A 393 -18.47 26.13 -38.47
N ASN A 394 -18.88 25.01 -39.09
CA ASN A 394 -18.42 23.68 -38.69
C ASN A 394 -16.88 23.55 -38.89
N PRO A 395 -16.10 23.36 -37.82
CA PRO A 395 -14.64 23.38 -37.88
C PRO A 395 -14.01 22.10 -38.43
N PHE A 396 -14.80 21.07 -38.72
CA PHE A 396 -14.35 19.83 -39.36
C PHE A 396 -14.40 19.89 -40.89
N ILE A 397 -15.10 20.87 -41.45
CA ILE A 397 -15.24 21.06 -42.90
C ILE A 397 -14.33 22.23 -43.28
N GLN A 398 -13.21 21.96 -43.95
CA GLN A 398 -12.39 23.04 -44.51
C GLN A 398 -13.21 23.78 -45.56
N SER A 399 -13.42 25.09 -45.36
CA SER A 399 -13.92 25.97 -46.41
C SER A 399 -12.83 26.08 -47.48
N TYR A 400 -12.97 25.30 -48.57
CA TYR A 400 -12.26 25.60 -49.80
C TYR A 400 -12.75 26.97 -50.28
N ASN A 401 -12.00 28.03 -49.98
CA ASN A 401 -12.14 29.28 -50.70
C ASN A 401 -11.64 29.05 -52.12
N THR A 402 -12.56 28.76 -53.03
CA THR A 402 -12.38 28.94 -54.47
C THR A 402 -12.16 30.43 -54.74
N ASN A 403 -10.90 30.83 -54.85
CA ASN A 403 -10.51 32.02 -55.58
C ASN A 403 -9.79 31.57 -56.86
N TYR A 404 -10.56 31.48 -57.95
CA TYR A 404 -10.10 31.72 -59.31
C TYR A 404 -11.18 32.52 -60.04
#